data_AF-A0A414K6K6-F1
#
_entry.id   AF-A0A414K6K6-F1
#
_cell.length_a   1.000
_cell.length_b   1.000
_cell.length_c   1.000
_cell.angle_alpha   90.00
_cell.angle_beta   90.00
_cell.angle_gamma   90.00
#
_symmetry.space_group_name_H-M   'P 1'
#
loop_
_entity.id
_entity.type
_entity.pdbx_description
1 polymer ?
#
loop_
_entity_poly.entity_id
_entity_poly.type
_entity_poly.pdbx_seq_one_letter_code
_entity_poly.pdbx_strand_id
1 'polypeptide(L)'
;MEKILLFSDDEKLFEITKQVTEGKQELIWGNYQCLETNGYPFADVVIMHFDEEKIKKDIFQPIIKVKGRLGHSTPILAVIENGSMQDIFSVLKIGVYDYIETTDNLEKYQKKIQDIILWEWYLKKYKGEVKKAMISVVIVFLNNIVWKNYMNTRFFYKKEKG
;
A
#
# COMPACT_ATOMS: atom_id res chain seq x y z
N MET A 1 15.84 -4.06 -12.73
CA MET A 1 15.86 -3.58 -11.35
C MET A 1 14.56 -2.84 -11.13
N GLU A 2 13.73 -3.30 -10.20
CA GLU A 2 12.44 -2.69 -9.91
C GLU A 2 12.62 -1.29 -9.35
N LYS A 3 11.77 -0.37 -9.80
CA LYS A 3 11.76 1.03 -9.37
C LYS A 3 10.70 1.24 -8.30
N ILE A 4 11.14 1.67 -7.12
CA ILE A 4 10.27 2.07 -6.02
C ILE A 4 10.25 3.60 -5.96
N LEU A 5 9.06 4.16 -6.06
CA LEU A 5 8.84 5.58 -5.81
C LEU A 5 8.27 5.79 -4.41
N LEU A 6 9.02 6.45 -3.55
CA LEU A 6 8.60 6.81 -2.20
C LEU A 6 8.10 8.25 -2.18
N PHE A 7 6.82 8.45 -1.88
CA PHE A 7 6.25 9.76 -1.56
C PHE A 7 6.30 9.99 -0.06
N SER A 8 7.18 10.88 0.39
CA SER A 8 7.32 11.24 1.81
C SER A 8 7.90 12.65 1.93
N ASP A 9 7.39 13.43 2.88
CA ASP A 9 8.03 14.68 3.31
C ASP A 9 9.03 14.45 4.47
N ASP A 10 9.05 13.22 5.02
CA ASP A 10 10.02 12.78 6.03
C ASP A 10 11.23 12.09 5.38
N GLU A 11 12.40 12.71 5.57
CA GLU A 11 13.71 12.21 5.12
C GLU A 11 14.14 10.94 5.88
N LYS A 12 13.73 10.77 7.15
CA LYS A 12 14.09 9.58 7.93
C LYS A 12 13.49 8.32 7.31
N LEU A 13 12.23 8.40 6.87
CA LEU A 13 11.59 7.29 6.17
C LEU A 13 12.30 6.96 4.86
N PHE A 14 12.84 7.94 4.14
CA PHE A 14 13.63 7.68 2.93
C PHE A 14 14.91 6.90 3.25
N GLU A 15 15.67 7.32 4.26
CA GLU A 15 16.90 6.61 4.66
C GLU A 15 16.61 5.21 5.21
N ILE A 16 15.54 5.03 5.99
CA ILE A 16 15.08 3.69 6.44
C ILE A 16 14.72 2.81 5.24
N THR A 17 13.98 3.34 4.27
CA THR A 17 13.58 2.58 3.06
C THR A 17 14.80 2.21 2.21
N LYS A 18 15.78 3.11 2.11
CA LYS A 18 17.06 2.87 1.43
C LYS A 18 17.88 1.79 2.12
N GLN A 19 17.92 1.80 3.45
CA GLN A 19 18.57 0.74 4.24
C GLN A 19 17.89 -0.61 4.01
N VAL A 20 16.57 -0.66 4.06
CA VAL A 20 15.77 -1.89 3.92
C VAL A 20 15.86 -2.52 2.53
N THR A 21 15.97 -1.69 1.49
CA THR A 21 16.09 -2.14 0.10
C THR A 21 17.50 -2.60 -0.26
N GLU A 22 18.52 -2.22 0.52
CA GLU A 22 19.92 -2.64 0.35
C GLU A 22 20.47 -2.49 -1.09
N GLY A 23 19.94 -1.52 -1.86
CA GLY A 23 20.29 -1.32 -3.27
C GLY A 23 19.79 -2.39 -4.24
N LYS A 24 18.96 -3.35 -3.79
CA LYS A 24 18.31 -4.36 -4.64
C LYS A 24 17.28 -3.74 -5.60
N GLN A 25 16.73 -2.59 -5.23
CA GLN A 25 15.77 -1.81 -6.00
C GLN A 25 16.27 -0.39 -6.21
N GLU A 26 15.83 0.25 -7.29
CA GLU A 26 16.06 1.68 -7.54
C GLU A 26 15.05 2.46 -6.71
N LEU A 27 15.50 3.10 -5.63
CA LEU A 27 14.65 3.93 -4.78
C LEU A 27 14.69 5.40 -5.22
N ILE A 28 13.53 5.95 -5.54
CA ILE A 28 13.35 7.34 -5.97
C ILE A 28 12.53 8.07 -4.90
N TRP A 29 13.05 9.19 -4.42
CA TRP A 29 12.32 10.05 -3.48
C TRP A 29 11.46 11.06 -4.25
N GLY A 30 10.20 11.16 -3.88
CA GLY A 30 9.29 12.23 -4.27
C GLY A 30 8.69 12.88 -3.03
N ASN A 31 8.55 14.20 -3.04
CA ASN A 31 7.74 14.90 -2.05
C ASN A 31 6.29 15.04 -2.53
N TYR A 32 5.39 15.48 -1.66
CA TYR A 32 3.99 15.67 -2.04
C TYR A 32 3.78 16.80 -3.06
N GLN A 33 4.70 17.76 -3.16
CA GLN A 33 4.65 18.82 -4.18
C GLN A 33 4.82 18.27 -5.61
N CYS A 34 5.59 17.19 -5.78
CA CYS A 34 5.73 16.48 -7.07
C CYS A 34 4.40 15.90 -7.58
N LEU A 35 3.43 15.64 -6.69
CA LEU A 35 2.09 15.16 -7.07
C LEU A 35 1.23 16.25 -7.71
N GLU A 36 1.45 17.52 -7.38
CA GLU A 36 0.74 18.65 -7.99
C GLU A 36 1.21 18.89 -9.42
N THR A 37 2.51 18.76 -9.66
CA THR A 37 3.11 19.00 -10.98
C THR A 37 3.14 17.76 -11.87
N ASN A 38 2.71 16.59 -11.36
CA ASN A 38 2.94 15.30 -12.00
C ASN A 38 4.40 15.13 -12.45
N GLY A 39 5.35 15.60 -11.63
CA GLY A 39 6.77 15.69 -11.96
C GLY A 39 7.59 14.44 -11.64
N TYR A 40 6.96 13.35 -11.18
CA TYR A 40 7.66 12.12 -10.77
C TYR A 40 7.88 11.15 -11.94
N PRO A 41 8.90 10.27 -11.93
CA PRO A 41 9.10 9.29 -12.99
C PRO A 41 8.11 8.13 -12.91
N PHE A 42 8.10 7.29 -13.95
CA PHE A 42 7.39 6.00 -13.89
C PHE A 42 8.06 5.08 -12.85
N ALA A 43 7.25 4.33 -12.12
CA ALA A 43 7.70 3.40 -11.09
C ALA A 43 6.89 2.10 -11.12
N ASP A 44 7.54 1.01 -10.72
CA ASP A 44 6.95 -0.32 -10.67
C ASP A 44 6.13 -0.50 -9.38
N VAL A 45 6.60 0.07 -8.28
CA VAL A 45 5.95 0.05 -6.97
C VAL A 45 5.96 1.46 -6.40
N VAL A 46 4.91 1.81 -5.67
CA VAL A 46 4.85 3.09 -4.94
C VAL A 46 4.71 2.84 -3.45
N ILE A 47 5.43 3.60 -2.65
CA ILE A 47 5.24 3.71 -1.21
C ILE A 47 4.75 5.14 -0.95
N MET A 48 3.63 5.29 -0.24
CA MET A 48 3.08 6.60 0.11
C MET A 48 3.02 6.76 1.62
N HIS A 49 3.66 7.81 2.12
CA HIS A 49 3.69 8.13 3.53
C HIS A 49 2.60 9.14 3.88
N PHE A 50 1.66 8.73 4.73
CA PHE A 50 0.63 9.57 5.32
C PHE A 50 0.99 9.82 6.78
N ASP A 51 1.60 10.98 7.02
CA ASP A 51 1.82 11.50 8.37
C ASP A 51 0.49 11.79 9.08
N GLU A 52 0.58 12.00 10.39
CA GLU A 52 -0.59 12.25 11.23
C GLU A 52 -1.43 13.46 10.76
N GLU A 53 -0.82 14.50 10.20
CA GLU A 53 -1.55 15.64 9.66
C GLU A 53 -2.37 15.28 8.42
N LYS A 54 -1.79 14.52 7.50
CA LYS A 54 -2.44 14.06 6.26
C LYS A 54 -3.60 13.12 6.58
N ILE A 55 -3.44 12.25 7.59
CA ILE A 55 -4.51 11.39 8.09
C ILE A 55 -5.64 12.22 8.68
N LYS A 56 -5.35 13.15 9.61
CA LYS A 56 -6.37 14.01 10.25
C LYS A 56 -7.16 14.88 9.26
N LYS A 57 -6.54 15.25 8.14
CA LYS A 57 -7.15 16.07 7.08
C LYS A 57 -7.80 15.22 5.98
N ASP A 58 -7.84 13.88 6.11
CA ASP A 58 -8.36 12.93 5.12
C ASP A 58 -7.76 13.11 3.71
N ILE A 59 -6.47 13.46 3.63
CA ILE A 59 -5.78 13.78 2.36
C ILE A 59 -5.33 12.49 1.67
N PHE A 60 -6.29 11.78 1.07
CA PHE A 60 -6.05 10.54 0.33
C PHE A 60 -6.11 10.68 -1.21
N GLN A 61 -6.46 11.88 -1.70
CA GLN A 61 -6.42 12.23 -3.13
C GLN A 61 -5.10 11.88 -3.85
N PRO A 62 -3.92 12.00 -3.20
CA PRO A 62 -2.65 11.52 -3.74
C PRO A 62 -2.69 10.11 -4.34
N ILE A 63 -3.41 9.17 -3.71
CA ILE A 63 -3.53 7.78 -4.17
C ILE A 63 -4.20 7.72 -5.54
N ILE A 64 -5.28 8.49 -5.72
CA ILE A 64 -6.03 8.55 -6.97
C ILE A 64 -5.18 9.17 -8.07
N LYS A 65 -4.45 10.26 -7.77
CA LYS A 65 -3.52 10.90 -8.72
C LYS A 65 -2.45 9.92 -9.20
N VAL A 66 -1.80 9.20 -8.28
CA VAL A 66 -0.76 8.21 -8.62
C VAL A 66 -1.32 7.09 -9.48
N LYS A 67 -2.49 6.52 -9.13
CA LYS A 67 -3.12 5.47 -9.94
C LYS A 67 -3.55 5.95 -11.32
N GLY A 68 -4.04 7.18 -11.42
CA GLY A 68 -4.40 7.78 -12.70
C GLY A 68 -3.21 7.92 -13.64
N ARG A 69 -2.02 8.21 -13.09
CA ARG A 69 -0.80 8.42 -13.89
C ARG A 69 0.01 7.16 -14.17
N LEU A 70 0.27 6.34 -13.15
CA LEU A 70 1.10 5.13 -13.27
C LEU A 70 0.31 3.91 -13.75
N GLY A 71 -1.02 3.97 -13.60
CA GLY A 71 -1.94 2.89 -13.96
C GLY A 71 -2.61 2.28 -12.74
N HIS A 72 -3.85 1.85 -12.90
CA HIS A 72 -4.66 1.31 -11.80
C HIS A 72 -4.07 0.07 -11.14
N SER A 73 -3.27 -0.70 -11.90
CA SER A 73 -2.61 -1.92 -11.43
C SER A 73 -1.34 -1.66 -10.64
N THR A 74 -0.76 -0.46 -10.68
CA THR A 74 0.45 -0.13 -9.92
C THR A 74 0.15 -0.30 -8.44
N PRO A 75 0.88 -1.19 -7.75
CA PRO A 75 0.63 -1.45 -6.34
C PRO A 75 1.21 -0.32 -5.49
N ILE A 76 0.45 0.05 -4.46
CA ILE A 76 0.79 1.12 -3.52
C ILE A 76 0.86 0.51 -2.12
N LEU A 77 1.95 0.74 -1.40
CA LEU A 77 2.07 0.47 0.04
C LEU A 77 1.87 1.78 0.79
N ALA A 78 0.86 1.85 1.67
CA ALA A 78 0.65 3.02 2.52
C ALA A 78 1.41 2.88 3.85
N VAL A 79 2.27 3.85 4.16
CA VAL A 79 2.83 4.03 5.50
C VAL A 79 1.94 5.04 6.21
N ILE A 80 1.30 4.64 7.31
CA ILE A 80 0.27 5.43 7.99
C ILE A 80 0.69 5.68 9.43
N GLU A 81 0.95 6.93 9.80
CA GLU A 81 1.27 7.28 11.17
C GLU A 81 0.01 7.56 11.99
N ASN A 82 -0.12 6.92 13.16
CA ASN A 82 -1.21 7.15 14.12
C ASN A 82 -2.64 7.06 13.53
N GLY A 83 -2.83 6.29 12.46
CA GLY A 83 -4.12 6.12 11.80
C GLY A 83 -5.09 5.26 12.60
N SER A 84 -6.36 5.66 12.64
CA SER A 84 -7.44 4.83 13.16
C SER A 84 -7.73 3.66 12.20
N MET A 85 -8.50 2.67 12.68
CA MET A 85 -8.96 1.59 11.79
C MET A 85 -9.77 2.13 10.61
N GLN A 86 -10.55 3.19 10.83
CA GLN A 86 -11.37 3.84 9.81
C GLN A 86 -10.50 4.48 8.72
N ASP A 87 -9.37 5.08 9.10
CA ASP A 87 -8.42 5.69 8.15
C ASP A 87 -7.76 4.61 7.30
N ILE A 88 -7.31 3.53 7.93
CA ILE A 88 -6.75 2.35 7.25
C ILE A 88 -7.76 1.78 6.25
N PHE A 89 -9.02 1.59 6.67
CA PHE A 89 -10.08 1.11 5.78
C PHE A 89 -10.32 2.07 4.60
N SER A 90 -10.25 3.38 4.84
CA SER A 90 -10.44 4.40 3.81
C SER A 90 -9.33 4.35 2.76
N VAL A 91 -8.07 4.27 3.19
CA VAL A 91 -6.91 4.12 2.31
C VAL A 91 -7.00 2.84 1.47
N LEU A 92 -7.35 1.71 2.09
CA LEU A 92 -7.52 0.43 1.39
C LEU A 92 -8.65 0.49 0.36
N LYS A 93 -9.77 1.13 0.69
CA LYS A 93 -10.93 1.28 -0.20
C LYS A 93 -10.60 2.07 -1.47
N ILE A 94 -9.65 3.00 -1.41
CA ILE A 94 -9.21 3.81 -2.56
C ILE A 94 -8.29 3.01 -3.50
N GLY A 95 -7.86 1.81 -3.10
CA GLY A 95 -7.16 0.85 -3.95
C GLY A 95 -5.68 0.68 -3.65
N VAL A 96 -5.23 1.06 -2.46
CA VAL A 96 -3.91 0.71 -1.96
C VAL A 96 -3.82 -0.81 -1.79
N TYR A 97 -2.65 -1.38 -2.10
CA TYR A 97 -2.44 -2.83 -2.03
C TYR A 97 -2.37 -3.32 -0.58
N ASP A 98 -1.58 -2.63 0.25
CA ASP A 98 -1.38 -2.98 1.66
C ASP A 98 -0.95 -1.74 2.45
N TYR A 99 -0.90 -1.84 3.77
CA TYR A 99 -0.50 -0.77 4.67
C TYR A 99 0.48 -1.25 5.75
N ILE A 100 1.15 -0.28 6.38
CA ILE A 100 1.96 -0.44 7.57
C ILE A 100 1.83 0.79 8.48
N GLU A 101 1.62 0.57 9.78
CA GLU A 101 1.37 1.65 10.77
C GLU A 101 2.67 2.21 11.39
N THR A 102 3.76 1.44 11.37
CA THR A 102 5.06 1.86 11.92
C THR A 102 6.18 1.21 11.11
N THR A 103 7.23 1.99 10.87
CA THR A 103 8.47 1.53 10.24
C THR A 103 9.57 1.18 11.25
N ASP A 104 9.28 1.24 12.56
CA ASP A 104 10.25 0.91 13.62
C ASP A 104 10.64 -0.57 13.57
N ASN A 105 9.73 -1.43 13.10
CA ASN A 105 10.04 -2.83 12.83
C ASN A 105 10.55 -2.99 11.38
N LEU A 106 11.86 -2.88 11.22
CA LEU A 106 12.55 -2.99 9.93
C LEU A 106 12.26 -4.31 9.21
N GLU A 107 12.20 -5.44 9.92
CA GLU A 107 11.91 -6.75 9.31
C GLU A 107 10.49 -6.78 8.73
N LYS A 108 9.51 -6.26 9.47
CA LYS A 108 8.12 -6.16 9.01
C LYS A 108 8.02 -5.25 7.80
N TYR A 109 8.72 -4.11 7.81
CA TYR A 109 8.71 -3.18 6.69
C TYR A 109 9.40 -3.77 5.45
N GLN A 110 10.55 -4.43 5.62
CA GLN A 110 11.24 -5.16 4.55
C GLN A 110 10.34 -6.22 3.92
N LYS A 111 9.65 -7.01 4.74
CA LYS A 111 8.72 -8.02 4.25
C LYS A 111 7.59 -7.42 3.42
N LYS A 112 6.99 -6.31 3.88
CA LYS A 112 5.94 -5.60 3.12
C LYS A 112 6.44 -5.11 1.77
N ILE A 113 7.67 -4.59 1.71
CA ILE A 113 8.32 -4.16 0.45
C ILE A 113 8.56 -5.37 -0.48
N GLN A 114 9.03 -6.50 0.06
CA GLN A 114 9.23 -7.72 -0.73
C GLN A 114 7.90 -8.28 -1.27
N ASP A 115 6.85 -8.30 -0.44
CA ASP A 115 5.54 -8.81 -0.81
C ASP A 115 4.92 -7.98 -1.95
N ILE A 116 5.05 -6.64 -1.91
CA ILE A 116 4.51 -5.76 -2.96
C ILE A 116 5.32 -5.84 -4.27
N ILE A 117 6.64 -6.03 -4.19
CA ILE A 117 7.49 -6.27 -5.37
C ILE A 117 7.12 -7.61 -6.03
N LEU A 118 6.93 -8.65 -5.23
CA LEU A 118 6.51 -9.97 -5.72
C LEU A 118 5.15 -9.87 -6.42
N TRP A 119 4.23 -9.07 -5.88
CA TRP A 119 2.94 -8.81 -6.50
C TRP A 119 3.07 -8.10 -7.85
N GLU A 120 3.94 -7.08 -7.96
CA GLU A 120 4.20 -6.41 -9.24
C GLU A 120 4.80 -7.37 -10.28
N TRP A 121 5.73 -8.23 -9.88
CA TRP A 121 6.24 -9.30 -10.74
C TRP A 121 5.11 -10.23 -11.22
N TYR A 122 4.21 -10.63 -10.33
CA TYR A 122 3.06 -11.46 -10.67
C TYR A 122 2.14 -10.77 -11.70
N LEU A 123 1.82 -9.49 -11.49
CA LEU A 123 1.01 -8.70 -12.42
C LEU A 123 1.65 -8.61 -13.81
N LYS A 124 2.97 -8.39 -13.87
CA LYS A 124 3.73 -8.38 -15.13
C LYS A 124 3.70 -9.72 -15.82
N LYS A 125 3.90 -10.82 -15.07
CA LYS A 125 3.94 -12.18 -15.61
C LYS A 125 2.62 -12.59 -16.25
N TYR A 126 1.49 -12.22 -15.65
CA TYR A 126 0.17 -12.68 -16.07
C TYR A 126 -0.67 -11.63 -16.79
N LYS A 127 -0.12 -10.46 -17.17
CA LYS A 127 -0.84 -9.31 -17.74
C LYS A 127 -1.82 -9.62 -18.88
N GLY A 128 -1.61 -10.70 -19.64
CA GLY A 128 -2.53 -11.21 -20.69
C GLY A 128 -3.65 -12.16 -20.21
N GLU A 129 -3.46 -12.85 -19.08
CA GLU A 129 -4.43 -13.78 -18.45
C GLU A 129 -5.15 -13.18 -17.24
N VAL A 130 -4.69 -12.00 -16.78
CA VAL A 130 -5.18 -11.26 -15.61
C VAL A 130 -6.68 -10.97 -15.66
N LYS A 131 -7.33 -10.88 -16.83
CA LYS A 131 -8.81 -10.77 -16.86
C LYS A 131 -9.53 -11.96 -16.19
N LYS A 132 -8.97 -13.17 -16.25
CA LYS A 132 -9.48 -14.35 -15.53
C LYS A 132 -8.93 -14.44 -14.11
N ALA A 133 -7.63 -14.20 -13.93
CA ALA A 133 -6.97 -14.32 -12.63
C ALA A 133 -7.40 -13.22 -11.63
N MET A 134 -7.71 -12.01 -12.09
CA MET A 134 -8.16 -10.90 -11.25
C MET A 134 -9.56 -11.16 -10.69
N ILE A 135 -10.43 -11.86 -11.42
CA ILE A 135 -11.69 -12.38 -10.88
C ILE A 135 -11.41 -13.39 -9.76
N SER A 136 -10.47 -14.33 -9.97
CA SER A 136 -10.09 -15.30 -8.96
C SER A 136 -9.43 -14.68 -7.72
N VAL A 137 -8.54 -13.70 -7.87
CA VAL A 137 -7.89 -13.01 -6.74
C VAL A 137 -8.89 -12.15 -5.99
N VAL A 138 -9.78 -11.44 -6.68
CA VAL A 138 -10.88 -10.70 -6.02
C VAL A 138 -11.80 -11.66 -5.26
N ILE A 139 -12.12 -12.84 -5.80
CA ILE A 139 -12.88 -13.87 -5.09
C ILE A 139 -12.11 -14.39 -3.86
N VAL A 140 -10.79 -14.62 -3.96
CA VAL A 140 -9.97 -15.07 -2.83
C VAL A 140 -9.86 -13.98 -1.75
N PHE A 141 -9.65 -12.72 -2.14
CA PHE A 141 -9.60 -11.59 -1.22
C PHE A 141 -10.94 -11.32 -0.55
N LEU A 142 -12.05 -11.35 -1.32
CA LEU A 142 -13.41 -11.26 -0.77
C LEU A 142 -13.69 -12.42 0.16
N ASN A 143 -13.33 -13.66 -0.20
CA ASN A 143 -13.52 -14.82 0.68
C ASN A 143 -12.68 -14.71 1.97
N ASN A 144 -11.45 -14.19 1.90
CA ASN A 144 -10.62 -13.96 3.09
C ASN A 144 -11.20 -12.84 3.98
N ILE A 145 -11.64 -11.73 3.40
CA ILE A 145 -12.28 -10.62 4.14
C ILE A 145 -13.62 -11.07 4.74
N VAL A 146 -14.44 -11.79 3.98
CA VAL A 146 -15.71 -12.36 4.43
C VAL A 146 -15.48 -13.38 5.54
N TRP A 147 -14.46 -14.26 5.44
CA TRP A 147 -14.10 -15.18 6.52
C TRP A 147 -13.59 -14.47 7.77
N LYS A 148 -12.75 -13.43 7.63
CA LYS A 148 -12.27 -12.62 8.75
C LYS A 148 -13.41 -11.89 9.46
N ASN A 149 -14.36 -11.34 8.70
CA ASN A 149 -15.55 -10.70 9.24
C ASN A 149 -16.52 -11.73 9.86
N TYR A 150 -16.70 -12.89 9.24
CA TYR A 150 -17.54 -13.99 9.76
C TYR A 150 -17.00 -14.53 11.09
N MET A 151 -15.68 -14.71 11.20
CA MET A 151 -15.00 -15.10 12.45
C MET A 151 -15.18 -14.02 13.52
N ASN A 152 -14.98 -12.73 13.19
CA ASN A 152 -15.19 -11.63 14.15
C ASN A 152 -16.64 -11.54 14.64
N THR A 153 -17.64 -11.66 13.75
CA THR A 153 -19.06 -11.66 14.18
C THR A 153 -19.43 -12.84 15.07
N ARG A 154 -18.78 -14.01 14.89
CA ARG A 154 -19.03 -15.21 15.71
C ARG A 154 -18.37 -15.12 17.10
N PHE A 155 -17.30 -14.34 17.25
CA PHE A 155 -16.70 -14.04 18.55
C PHE A 155 -17.51 -13.00 19.35
N PHE A 156 -18.19 -12.06 18.69
CA PHE A 156 -19.09 -11.12 19.37
C PHE A 156 -20.44 -11.75 19.78
N TYR A 157 -20.99 -12.70 19.00
CA TYR A 157 -22.24 -13.38 19.38
C TYR A 157 -22.12 -14.42 20.50
N LYS A 158 -20.89 -14.74 20.95
CA LYS A 158 -20.67 -15.70 22.05
C LYS A 158 -20.48 -15.05 23.42
N LYS A 159 -20.48 -13.71 23.51
CA LYS A 159 -20.38 -12.99 24.79
C LYS A 159 -21.71 -12.48 25.36
N GLU A 160 -22.83 -12.67 24.65
CA GLU A 160 -24.16 -12.20 25.10
C GLU A 160 -25.17 -13.32 25.43
N LYS A 161 -24.74 -14.58 25.52
CA LYS A 161 -25.62 -15.64 26.05
C LYS A 161 -24.88 -16.59 26.98
N GLY A 162 -25.15 -16.43 28.27
CA GLY A 162 -25.01 -17.47 29.30
C GLY A 162 -23.70 -17.47 30.05
#